data_AF-A0A841B1B3-F1
#
_entry.id   AF-A0A841B1B3-F1
#
_cell.length_a   1.000
_cell.length_b   1.000
_cell.length_c   1.000
_cell.angle_alpha   90.00
_cell.angle_beta   90.00
_cell.angle_gamma   90.00
#
_symmetry.space_group_name_H-M   'P 1'
#
loop_
_entity.id
_entity.type
_entity.pdbx_description
1 polymer ?
#
loop_
_entity_poly.entity_id
_entity_poly.type
_entity_poly.pdbx_seq_one_letter_code
_entity_poly.pdbx_strand_id
1 'polypeptide(L)' 'MSVHSRWDDTVRDAITSLEHRKGDWVSLADLRSKLDHQGTSRAAQDAHLNRMSQEGKARFNPDGNRIKWVGKR' A
#
# COMPACT_ATOMS: atom_id res chain seq x y z
N MET A 1 18.97 -7.16 2.86
CA MET A 1 17.71 -6.38 2.81
C MET A 1 16.68 -7.09 3.67
N SER A 2 15.95 -6.37 4.53
CA SER A 2 14.93 -6.99 5.39
C SER A 2 13.70 -7.38 4.54
N VAL A 3 13.01 -8.47 4.88
CA VAL A 3 11.77 -8.90 4.18
C VAL A 3 10.74 -7.76 4.13
N HIS A 4 10.70 -6.93 5.18
CA HIS A 4 9.82 -5.77 5.27
C HIS A 4 10.10 -4.70 4.22
N SER A 5 11.37 -4.49 3.83
CA SER A 5 11.71 -3.47 2.82
C SER A 5 11.27 -3.91 1.42
N ARG A 6 11.40 -5.20 1.11
CA ARG A 6 10.94 -5.75 -0.18
C ARG A 6 9.42 -5.61 -0.33
N TRP A 7 8.66 -5.84 0.74
CA TRP A 7 7.21 -5.67 0.71
C TRP A 7 6.79 -4.20 0.68
N ASP A 8 7.52 -3.30 1.34
CA ASP A 8 7.30 -1.85 1.22
C ASP A 8 7.45 -1.37 -0.22
N ASP A 9 8.49 -1.84 -0.92
CA ASP A 9 8.70 -1.54 -2.33
C ASP A 9 7.57 -2.11 -3.20
N THR A 10 7.14 -3.36 -2.98
CA THR A 10 5.98 -3.95 -3.67
C THR A 10 4.73 -3.09 -3.50
N VAL A 11 4.40 -2.69 -2.26
CA VAL A 11 3.21 -1.89 -1.97
C VAL A 11 3.32 -0.51 -2.62
N ARG A 12 4.49 0.14 -2.55
CA ARG A 12 4.75 1.41 -3.23
C ARG A 12 4.53 1.30 -4.73
N ASP A 13 5.09 0.28 -5.36
CA ASP A 13 5.01 0.09 -6.81
C ASP A 13 3.56 -0.23 -7.24
N ALA A 14 2.84 -1.01 -6.43
CA ALA A 14 1.42 -1.28 -6.64
C ALA A 14 0.58 0.01 -6.55
N ILE A 15 0.75 0.82 -5.50
CA ILE A 15 0.08 2.12 -5.36
C ILE A 15 0.41 3.03 -6.55
N THR A 16 1.70 3.20 -6.86
CA THR A 16 2.17 4.06 -7.97
C THR A 16 1.59 3.63 -9.32
N SER A 17 1.37 2.31 -9.52
CA SER A 17 0.77 1.79 -10.76
C SER A 17 -0.73 1.98 -10.87
N LEU A 18 -1.43 2.20 -9.74
CA LEU A 18 -2.88 2.41 -9.66
C LEU A 18 -3.23 3.90 -9.59
N GLU A 19 -2.27 4.76 -9.27
CA GLU A 19 -2.41 6.20 -9.27
C GLU A 19 -2.67 6.73 -10.70
N HIS A 20 -3.78 7.43 -10.91
CA HIS A 20 -4.03 8.13 -12.18
C HIS A 20 -3.07 9.32 -12.36
N ARG A 21 -2.80 10.04 -11.27
CA ARG A 21 -1.74 11.05 -11.16
C ARG A 21 -0.92 10.77 -9.92
N LYS A 22 0.37 11.14 -9.97
CA LYS A 22 1.30 10.93 -8.86
C LYS A 22 0.73 11.49 -7.55
N GLY A 23 0.58 10.63 -6.55
CA GLY A 23 0.03 10.96 -5.25
C GLY A 23 -1.50 11.05 -5.22
N ASP A 24 -2.21 10.47 -6.17
CA ASP A 24 -3.66 10.28 -6.06
C ASP A 24 -4.00 9.21 -5.00
N TRP A 25 -5.25 9.26 -4.53
CA TRP A 25 -5.79 8.21 -3.68
C TRP A 25 -6.16 6.99 -4.53
N VAL A 26 -5.70 5.81 -4.12
CA VAL A 26 -6.02 4.54 -4.77
C VAL A 26 -7.00 3.73 -3.94
N SER A 27 -7.87 2.96 -4.60
CA SER A 27 -8.81 2.04 -3.97
C SER A 27 -8.06 0.92 -3.25
N LEU A 28 -8.45 0.62 -2.00
CA LEU A 28 -7.94 -0.56 -1.31
C LEU A 28 -8.39 -1.87 -1.95
N ALA A 29 -9.53 -1.88 -2.64
CA ALA A 29 -9.99 -3.07 -3.35
C ALA A 29 -9.03 -3.40 -4.51
N ASP A 30 -8.69 -2.39 -5.31
CA ASP A 30 -7.77 -2.55 -6.45
C ASP A 30 -6.35 -2.88 -5.98
N LEU A 31 -5.89 -2.21 -4.91
CA LEU A 31 -4.59 -2.51 -4.30
C LEU A 31 -4.52 -3.95 -3.80
N ARG A 32 -5.53 -4.42 -3.06
CA ARG A 32 -5.57 -5.79 -2.56
C ARG A 32 -5.61 -6.81 -3.69
N SER A 33 -6.43 -6.58 -4.72
CA SER A 33 -6.44 -7.45 -5.91
C SER A 33 -5.06 -7.54 -6.56
N LYS A 34 -4.33 -6.43 -6.65
CA LYS A 34 -2.97 -6.42 -7.21
C LYS A 34 -1.95 -7.14 -6.32
N LEU A 35 -2.07 -7.04 -5.00
CA LEU A 35 -1.17 -7.69 -4.03
C LEU A 35 -1.49 -9.19 -3.84
N ASP A 36 -2.74 -9.61 -4.04
CA ASP A 36 -3.17 -11.00 -3.92
C ASP A 36 -2.47 -11.92 -4.93
N HIS A 37 -2.13 -11.40 -6.11
CA HIS A 37 -1.27 -12.08 -7.09
C HIS A 37 0.13 -12.41 -6.56
N GLN A 38 0.54 -11.88 -5.40
CA GLN A 38 1.81 -12.18 -4.74
C GLN A 38 1.69 -13.21 -3.59
N GLY A 39 0.52 -13.83 -3.40
CA GLY A 39 0.35 -14.96 -2.48
C GLY A 39 0.40 -14.58 -0.99
N THR A 40 0.11 -13.34 -0.62
CA THR A 40 -0.01 -12.90 0.78
C THR A 40 -1.45 -12.89 1.24
N SER A 41 -1.70 -13.39 2.45
CA SER A 41 -3.04 -13.36 3.03
C SER A 41 -3.52 -11.93 3.28
N ARG A 42 -4.83 -11.72 3.20
CA ARG A 42 -5.45 -10.41 3.46
C ARG A 42 -5.10 -9.83 4.83
N ALA A 43 -5.04 -10.68 5.86
CA ALA A 43 -4.64 -10.27 7.21
C ALA A 43 -3.19 -9.77 7.25
N ALA A 44 -2.27 -10.43 6.53
CA ALA A 44 -0.89 -9.99 6.43
C ALA A 44 -0.75 -8.68 5.65
N GLN A 45 -1.53 -8.51 4.57
CA GLN A 45 -1.59 -7.26 3.83
C GLN A 45 -2.07 -6.11 4.74
N ASP A 46 -3.16 -6.30 5.47
CA ASP A 46 -3.72 -5.25 6.35
C ASP A 46 -2.77 -4.89 7.50
N ALA A 47 -2.14 -5.88 8.14
CA ALA A 47 -1.12 -5.64 9.16
C ALA A 47 0.04 -4.80 8.62
N HIS A 48 0.49 -5.11 7.40
CA HIS A 48 1.59 -4.39 6.78
C HIS A 48 1.20 -2.97 6.34
N LEU A 49 0.02 -2.77 5.74
CA LEU A 49 -0.47 -1.45 5.37
C LEU A 49 -0.65 -0.55 6.60
N ASN A 50 -1.15 -1.11 7.71
CA ASN A 50 -1.24 -0.39 8.99
C ASN A 50 0.13 0.02 9.52
N ARG A 51 1.12 -0.89 9.49
CA ARG A 51 2.51 -0.58 9.85
C ARG A 51 3.06 0.57 9.00
N MET A 52 2.89 0.51 7.68
CA MET A 52 3.34 1.57 6.77
C MET A 52 2.65 2.91 7.04
N SER A 53 1.38 2.89 7.46
CA SER A 53 0.69 4.10 7.88
C SER A 53 1.23 4.69 9.19
N GLN A 54 1.56 3.84 10.15
CA GLN A 54 2.20 4.26 11.42
C GLN A 54 3.61 4.81 11.20
N GLU A 55 4.34 4.25 10.23
CA GLU A 55 5.67 4.72 9.80
C GLU A 55 5.61 5.98 8.92
N GLY A 56 4.42 6.49 8.60
CA GLY A 56 4.24 7.68 7.76
C GLY A 56 4.64 7.48 6.30
N LYS A 57 4.68 6.23 5.82
CA LYS A 57 4.97 5.87 4.40
C LYS A 57 3.72 5.88 3.54
N ALA A 58 2.59 5.50 4.12
CA ALA A 58 1.28 5.51 3.47
C ALA A 58 0.26 6.23 4.37
N ARG A 59 -0.88 6.61 3.80
CA ARG A 59 -1.98 7.21 4.56
C ARG A 59 -3.30 6.66 4.06
N PHE A 60 -4.19 6.34 4.98
CA PHE A 60 -5.59 6.01 4.68
C PHE A 60 -6.44 7.28 4.63
N ASN A 61 -7.47 7.29 3.77
CA ASN A 61 -8.47 8.35 3.80
C ASN A 61 -9.38 8.19 5.03
N PRO A 62 -10.20 9.19 5.38
CA PRO A 62 -11.10 9.10 6.55
C PRO A 62 -12.04 7.89 6.51
N ASP A 63 -12.51 7.51 5.32
CA ASP A 63 -13.43 6.38 5.14
C ASP A 63 -12.74 5.01 5.20
N GLY A 64 -11.40 4.97 5.28
CA GLY A 64 -10.61 3.75 5.36
C GLY A 64 -10.71 2.84 4.12
N ASN A 65 -11.23 3.34 3.00
CA ASN A 65 -11.42 2.58 1.75
C ASN A 65 -10.39 2.93 0.67
N ARG A 66 -9.59 3.97 0.89
CA ARG A 66 -8.53 4.43 -0.01
C ARG A 66 -7.23 4.62 0.74
N ILE A 67 -6.14 4.48 0.01
CA ILE A 67 -4.78 4.66 0.50
C ILE A 67 -3.98 5.51 -0.48
N LYS A 68 -2.99 6.23 0.03
CA LYS A 68 -2.07 7.04 -0.76
C LYS A 68 -0.64 6.85 -0.25
N TRP A 69 0.33 6.81 -1.14
CA TRP A 69 1.74 6.86 -0.77
C TRP A 69 2.14 8.28 -0.36
N VAL A 70 2.80 8.42 0.79
CA VAL A 70 3.26 9.71 1.34
C VAL A 70 4.74 9.72 1.74
N GLY A 71 5.41 8.56 1.69
CA GLY A 71 6.85 8.46 1.97
C GLY A 71 7.69 9.26 0.96
N LYS A 72 8.82 9.81 1.42
CA LYS A 72 9.83 10.39 0.52
C LYS A 72 10.40 9.29 -0.38
N ARG A 73 10.55 9.61 -1.68
CA ARG A 73 11.24 8.75 -2.65
C ARG A 73 12.71 8.62 -2.30
#